data_AF-A0A6P0PK19-F1
#
_entry.id   AF-A0A6P0PK19-F1
#
_cell.length_a   1.000
_cell.length_b   1.000
_cell.length_c   1.000
_cell.angle_alpha   90.00
_cell.angle_beta   90.00
_cell.angle_gamma   90.00
#
_symmetry.space_group_name_H-M   'P 1'
#
loop_
_entity.id
_entity.type
_entity.pdbx_description
1 polymer ?
#
loop_
_entity_poly.entity_id
_entity_poly.type
_entity_poly.pdbx_seq_one_letter_code
_entity_poly.pdbx_strand_id
1 'polypeptide(L)'
;MNIKSAQEDHINWIKDRLKQTQQELAEAEANLLKLNNLVEQKRANVAYFKDKLEAELSSNDIDMVADIAIALQEKNEVNSNHLSEQDTTVNSNSNVGKVNFFDDELEEKSFEENQIKNQEDEEGDKRNPRDMLYPEFRGKTFWEAVEIILDNFAAPVNREQIVSRLFDAKSDDEQLRAKNSLSTELRRGAKEGRWKKVGRGLFASNSFQEEVTDEINN
;
A
#
# COMPACT_ATOMS: atom_id res chain seq x y z
N MET A 1 -49.78 35.17 18.05
CA MET A 1 -48.48 34.49 18.06
C MET A 1 -47.50 35.30 18.87
N ASN A 2 -46.81 34.70 19.84
CA ASN A 2 -45.93 35.39 20.77
C ASN A 2 -44.51 35.46 20.19
N ILE A 3 -44.15 36.63 19.65
CA ILE A 3 -42.89 36.89 18.92
C ILE A 3 -41.64 36.59 19.77
N LYS A 4 -41.76 36.70 21.11
CA LYS A 4 -40.66 36.39 22.05
C LYS A 4 -40.25 34.92 22.04
N SER A 5 -41.22 34.00 21.94
CA SER A 5 -40.95 32.56 21.92
C SER A 5 -40.15 32.15 20.67
N ALA A 6 -40.51 32.69 19.50
CA ALA A 6 -39.80 32.39 18.25
C ALA A 6 -38.37 32.95 18.22
N GLN A 7 -38.12 34.08 18.91
CA GLN A 7 -36.76 34.60 19.06
C GLN A 7 -35.90 33.73 19.99
N GLU A 8 -36.47 33.22 21.08
CA GLU A 8 -35.77 32.30 21.98
C GLU A 8 -35.41 30.98 21.29
N ASP A 9 -36.33 30.41 20.51
CA ASP A 9 -36.08 29.20 19.73
C ASP A 9 -34.96 29.39 18.71
N HIS A 10 -34.96 30.54 18.00
CA HIS A 10 -33.90 30.87 17.05
C HIS A 10 -32.54 31.08 17.73
N ILE A 11 -32.50 31.73 18.89
CA ILE A 11 -31.26 31.92 19.66
C ILE A 11 -30.71 30.55 20.13
N ASN A 12 -31.57 29.65 20.58
CA ASN A 12 -31.15 28.31 20.99
C ASN A 12 -30.62 27.50 19.80
N TRP A 13 -31.28 27.58 18.64
CA TRP A 13 -30.77 26.95 17.41
C TRP A 13 -29.39 27.47 17.01
N ILE A 14 -29.14 28.79 17.10
CA ILE A 14 -27.82 29.37 16.81
C ILE A 14 -26.77 28.83 17.79
N LYS A 15 -27.09 28.73 19.09
CA LYS A 15 -26.16 28.20 20.11
C LYS A 15 -25.82 26.74 19.86
N ASP A 16 -26.81 25.92 19.56
CA ASP A 16 -26.62 24.51 19.26
C ASP A 16 -25.77 24.33 17.99
N ARG A 17 -26.06 25.13 16.96
CA ARG A 17 -25.28 25.12 15.72
C ARG A 17 -23.84 25.56 15.94
N LEU A 18 -23.61 26.61 16.74
CA LEU A 18 -22.27 27.07 17.10
C LEU A 18 -21.48 25.97 17.83
N LYS A 19 -22.12 25.31 18.80
CA LYS A 19 -21.49 24.21 19.55
C LYS A 19 -21.13 23.04 18.64
N GLN A 20 -22.03 22.67 17.73
CA GLN A 20 -21.77 21.63 16.75
C GLN A 20 -20.56 21.98 15.87
N THR A 21 -20.53 23.19 15.31
CA THR A 21 -19.43 23.63 14.44
C THR A 21 -18.09 23.71 15.18
N GLN A 22 -18.09 24.10 16.46
CA GLN A 22 -16.88 24.06 17.29
C GLN A 22 -16.35 22.64 17.50
N GLN A 23 -17.25 21.67 17.66
CA GLN A 23 -16.85 20.27 17.79
C GLN A 23 -16.29 19.72 16.46
N GLU A 24 -16.97 19.99 15.34
CA GLU A 24 -16.49 19.62 14.01
C GLU A 24 -15.10 20.21 13.72
N LEU A 25 -14.86 21.47 14.14
CA LEU A 25 -13.54 22.11 14.02
C LEU A 25 -12.48 21.39 14.86
N ALA A 26 -12.76 21.08 16.13
CA ALA A 26 -11.82 20.38 17.00
C ALA A 26 -11.47 18.97 16.48
N GLU A 27 -12.45 18.26 15.91
CA GLU A 27 -12.24 16.96 15.28
C GLU A 27 -11.36 17.09 14.01
N ALA A 28 -11.61 18.11 13.19
CA ALA A 28 -10.79 18.40 12.01
C ALA A 28 -9.33 18.73 12.38
N GLU A 29 -9.11 19.55 13.42
CA GLU A 29 -7.77 19.88 13.93
C GLU A 29 -7.04 18.64 14.46
N ALA A 30 -7.73 17.76 15.18
CA ALA A 30 -7.17 16.51 15.67
C ALA A 30 -6.77 15.56 14.51
N ASN A 31 -7.57 15.52 13.44
CA ASN A 31 -7.25 14.75 12.24
C ASN A 31 -6.05 15.33 11.48
N LEU A 32 -5.95 16.67 11.39
CA LEU A 32 -4.81 17.35 10.79
C LEU A 32 -3.51 17.02 11.55
N LEU A 33 -3.54 17.02 12.88
CA LEU A 33 -2.39 16.64 13.69
C LEU A 33 -1.93 15.20 13.42
N LYS A 34 -2.87 14.25 13.32
CA LYS A 34 -2.55 12.85 12.98
C LYS A 34 -1.91 12.74 11.60
N LEU A 35 -2.45 13.46 10.62
CA LEU A 35 -1.94 13.45 9.25
C LEU A 35 -0.52 14.04 9.19
N ASN A 36 -0.28 15.13 9.90
CA ASN A 36 1.07 15.72 9.99
C ASN A 36 2.08 14.75 10.59
N ASN A 37 1.71 14.06 11.68
CA ASN A 37 2.60 13.05 12.28
C ASN A 37 2.92 11.92 11.30
N LEU A 38 1.94 11.47 10.51
CA LEU A 38 2.16 10.47 9.46
C LEU A 38 3.09 10.99 8.36
N VAL A 39 2.89 12.24 7.91
CA VAL A 39 3.77 12.87 6.91
C VAL A 39 5.20 12.94 7.42
N GLU A 40 5.42 13.37 8.66
CA GLU A 40 6.75 13.42 9.26
C GLU A 40 7.38 12.03 9.39
N GLN A 41 6.61 11.01 9.78
CA GLN A 41 7.08 9.63 9.79
C GLN A 41 7.51 9.17 8.38
N LYS A 42 6.73 9.47 7.34
CA LYS A 42 7.09 9.11 5.96
C LYS A 42 8.31 9.88 5.48
N ARG A 43 8.45 11.16 5.82
CA ARG A 43 9.65 11.96 5.54
C ARG A 43 10.90 11.36 6.18
N ALA A 44 10.81 10.95 7.44
CA ALA A 44 11.91 10.28 8.14
C ALA A 44 12.31 8.97 7.46
N ASN A 45 11.33 8.16 7.03
CA ASN A 45 11.61 6.93 6.28
C ASN A 45 12.31 7.22 4.94
N VAL A 46 11.86 8.24 4.21
CA VAL A 46 12.50 8.65 2.95
C VAL A 46 13.95 9.07 3.18
N ALA A 47 14.22 9.88 4.22
CA ALA A 47 15.57 10.28 4.56
C ALA A 47 16.45 9.06 4.89
N TYR A 48 15.95 8.13 5.70
CA TYR A 48 16.67 6.89 6.02
C TYR A 48 17.04 6.07 4.78
N PHE A 49 16.10 5.88 3.85
CA PHE A 49 16.39 5.12 2.63
C PHE A 49 17.34 5.87 1.70
N LYS A 50 17.28 7.20 1.67
CA LYS A 50 18.22 8.03 0.91
C LYS A 50 19.64 7.88 1.45
N ASP A 51 19.82 8.01 2.77
CA ASP A 51 21.12 7.88 3.43
C ASP A 51 21.69 6.46 3.23
N LYS A 52 20.84 5.44 3.34
CA LYS A 52 21.24 4.05 3.09
C LYS A 52 21.70 3.84 1.65
N LEU A 53 20.97 4.40 0.67
CA LEU A 53 21.33 4.33 -0.74
C LEU A 53 22.66 5.06 -1.00
N GLU A 54 22.87 6.25 -0.43
CA GLU A 54 24.13 6.98 -0.55
C GLU A 54 25.31 6.20 0.06
N ALA A 55 25.11 5.55 1.21
CA ALA A 55 26.13 4.70 1.83
C ALA A 55 26.48 3.47 0.96
N GLU A 56 25.48 2.81 0.37
CA GLU A 56 25.71 1.68 -0.53
C GLU A 56 26.40 2.12 -1.84
N LEU A 57 26.03 3.27 -2.38
CA LEU A 57 26.68 3.86 -3.57
C LEU A 57 28.11 4.33 -3.27
N SER A 58 28.39 4.80 -2.05
CA SER A 58 29.74 5.19 -1.63
C SER A 58 30.64 3.99 -1.28
N SER A 59 30.06 2.84 -0.95
CA SER A 59 30.79 1.60 -0.62
C SER A 59 31.18 0.78 -1.85
N ASN A 60 30.55 1.03 -3.00
CA ASN A 60 30.90 0.42 -4.27
C ASN A 60 31.79 1.37 -5.07
N ASP A 61 33.10 1.09 -5.13
CA ASP A 61 33.99 1.63 -6.18
C ASP A 61 33.54 1.05 -7.53
N ILE A 62 32.49 1.64 -8.12
CA ILE A 62 32.02 1.30 -9.46
C ILE A 62 31.75 2.61 -10.20
N ASP A 63 32.58 2.85 -11.23
CA ASP A 63 32.61 3.97 -12.20
C ASP A 63 31.31 4.21 -13.01
N MET A 64 30.12 3.97 -12.43
CA MET A 64 28.84 4.05 -13.14
C MET A 64 27.74 4.78 -12.34
N VAL A 65 28.11 5.72 -11.47
CA VAL A 65 27.18 6.43 -10.56
C VAL A 65 26.70 7.78 -11.12
N ALA A 66 27.30 8.29 -12.21
CA ALA A 66 26.92 9.59 -12.77
C ALA A 66 25.48 9.63 -13.32
N ASP A 67 24.95 8.52 -13.85
CA ASP A 67 23.66 8.53 -14.57
C ASP A 67 22.44 8.44 -13.64
N ILE A 68 22.55 7.81 -12.47
CA ILE A 68 21.40 7.61 -11.57
C ILE A 68 21.13 8.85 -10.71
N ALA A 69 22.18 9.58 -10.30
CA ALA A 69 22.04 10.81 -9.52
C ALA A 69 21.38 11.94 -10.34
N ILE A 70 21.65 12.01 -11.65
CA ILE A 70 21.07 13.01 -12.55
C ILE A 70 19.56 12.74 -12.77
N ALA A 71 19.15 11.48 -12.93
CA ALA A 71 17.76 11.11 -13.20
C ALA A 71 16.79 11.39 -12.01
N LEU A 72 17.31 11.43 -10.78
CA LEU A 72 16.49 11.73 -9.58
C LEU A 72 16.39 13.23 -9.29
N GLN A 73 17.33 14.05 -9.79
CA GLN A 73 17.26 15.50 -9.67
C GLN A 73 16.24 16.10 -10.67
N GLU A 74 16.14 15.56 -11.88
CA GLU A 74 15.18 16.02 -12.89
C GLU A 74 13.71 15.80 -12.49
N LYS A 75 13.38 14.73 -11.74
CA LYS A 75 11.98 14.47 -11.35
C LYS A 75 11.44 15.38 -10.25
N ASN A 76 12.29 16.08 -9.52
CA ASN A 76 11.85 17.07 -8.53
C ASN A 76 11.62 18.47 -9.14
N GLU A 77 12.15 18.76 -10.33
CA GLU A 77 11.94 20.06 -11.00
C GLU A 77 10.74 20.05 -11.97
N VAL A 78 10.31 18.90 -12.49
CA VAL A 78 9.27 18.86 -13.54
C VAL A 78 7.84 19.05 -13.01
N ASN A 79 7.58 18.93 -11.71
CA ASN A 79 6.19 19.04 -11.19
C ASN A 79 5.66 20.48 -11.01
N SER A 80 6.38 21.51 -11.50
CA SER A 80 5.85 22.89 -11.47
C SER A 80 5.30 23.38 -12.80
N ASN A 81 5.57 22.72 -13.94
CA ASN A 81 5.19 23.25 -15.24
C ASN A 81 4.74 22.16 -16.22
N HIS A 82 3.50 21.67 -16.14
CA HIS A 82 2.75 21.24 -17.35
C HIS A 82 1.25 21.03 -17.05
N LEU A 83 0.56 22.11 -16.67
CA LEU A 83 -0.78 22.34 -17.20
C LEU A 83 -0.57 23.06 -18.54
N SER A 84 -0.49 22.34 -19.66
CA SER A 84 -0.97 22.82 -20.95
C SER A 84 -0.78 21.77 -22.03
N GLU A 85 -1.84 21.66 -22.84
CA GLU A 85 -1.88 21.37 -24.27
C GLU A 85 -1.91 19.94 -24.81
N GLN A 86 -2.78 19.84 -25.79
CA GLN A 86 -3.37 18.69 -26.45
C GLN A 86 -2.49 18.14 -27.58
N ASP A 87 -2.95 16.98 -28.05
CA ASP A 87 -2.97 16.50 -29.44
C ASP A 87 -1.82 15.62 -30.00
N THR A 88 -2.23 14.36 -30.19
CA THR A 88 -2.00 13.43 -31.31
C THR A 88 -0.61 13.31 -31.93
N THR A 89 -0.10 12.07 -31.97
CA THR A 89 0.09 11.33 -33.23
C THR A 89 0.40 9.85 -32.98
N VAL A 90 -0.26 9.02 -33.78
CA VAL A 90 -0.07 7.57 -33.91
C VAL A 90 1.20 7.30 -34.71
N ASN A 91 2.04 6.36 -34.28
CA ASN A 91 2.77 5.51 -35.22
C ASN A 91 3.11 4.14 -34.63
N SER A 92 2.59 3.11 -35.29
CA SER A 92 2.87 1.71 -35.08
C SER A 92 4.25 1.34 -35.64
N ASN A 93 4.96 0.42 -34.99
CA ASN A 93 5.62 -0.67 -35.72
C ASN A 93 5.98 -1.84 -34.80
N SER A 94 5.46 -2.99 -35.19
CA SER A 94 5.65 -4.30 -34.61
C SER A 94 7.11 -4.77 -34.63
N ASN A 95 7.53 -5.46 -33.57
CA ASN A 95 8.39 -6.62 -33.76
C ASN A 95 7.97 -7.75 -32.82
N VAL A 96 7.64 -8.89 -33.43
CA VAL A 96 7.07 -10.08 -32.83
C VAL A 96 8.21 -10.96 -32.32
N GLY A 97 8.29 -11.11 -30.99
CA GLY A 97 9.06 -12.16 -30.34
C GLY A 97 8.12 -13.07 -29.53
N LYS A 98 7.63 -14.15 -30.16
CA LYS A 98 7.25 -15.42 -29.50
C LYS A 98 8.40 -15.78 -28.54
N VAL A 99 8.23 -16.15 -27.27
CA VAL A 99 7.58 -17.34 -26.63
C VAL A 99 7.88 -17.18 -25.12
N ASN A 100 7.19 -17.70 -24.10
CA ASN A 100 6.18 -18.75 -23.91
C ASN A 100 5.25 -18.31 -22.77
N PHE A 101 3.94 -18.54 -22.93
CA PHE A 101 2.98 -18.51 -21.83
C PHE A 101 3.08 -19.85 -21.09
N PHE A 102 3.52 -19.83 -19.83
CA PHE A 102 3.31 -20.97 -18.95
C PHE A 102 1.91 -20.84 -18.32
N ASP A 103 1.03 -21.73 -18.76
CA ASP A 103 -0.22 -22.10 -18.08
C ASP A 103 0.12 -22.65 -16.70
N ASP A 104 -0.11 -21.86 -15.65
CA ASP A 104 -0.09 -22.31 -14.25
C ASP A 104 -1.48 -22.85 -13.83
N GLU A 105 -2.15 -23.57 -14.74
CA GLU A 105 -3.43 -24.23 -14.47
C GLU A 105 -3.26 -25.74 -14.30
N LEU A 106 -2.13 -26.23 -13.79
CA LEU A 106 -1.95 -27.64 -13.43
C LEU A 106 -0.90 -27.83 -12.33
N GLU A 107 -1.20 -27.45 -11.08
CA GLU A 107 -0.64 -28.13 -9.89
C GLU A 107 -1.70 -28.19 -8.78
N GLU A 108 -2.78 -28.91 -9.07
CA GLU A 108 -3.65 -29.49 -8.06
C GLU A 108 -3.12 -30.90 -7.74
N LYS A 109 -2.18 -31.01 -6.79
CA LYS A 109 -1.99 -32.13 -5.85
C LYS A 109 -0.67 -32.02 -5.07
N SER A 110 -0.79 -32.28 -3.77
CA SER A 110 0.27 -32.39 -2.76
C SER A 110 0.90 -31.06 -2.32
N PHE A 111 0.56 -30.63 -1.10
CA PHE A 111 1.52 -30.26 -0.04
C PHE A 111 0.73 -29.91 1.22
N GLU A 112 -0.14 -30.83 1.65
CA GLU A 112 -0.61 -30.92 3.03
C GLU A 112 0.44 -31.67 3.87
N GLU A 113 1.72 -31.34 3.77
CA GLU A 113 2.75 -31.82 4.71
C GLU A 113 4.05 -31.06 4.45
N ASN A 114 4.26 -29.94 5.15
CA ASN A 114 5.59 -29.35 5.36
C ASN A 114 5.56 -28.39 6.57
N GLN A 115 4.79 -28.75 7.59
CA GLN A 115 5.19 -28.42 8.95
C GLN A 115 6.14 -29.55 9.35
N ILE A 116 7.39 -29.21 9.70
CA ILE A 116 8.49 -30.07 10.17
C ILE A 116 9.61 -30.29 9.13
N LYS A 117 10.77 -29.71 9.48
CA LYS A 117 12.14 -29.84 8.93
C LYS A 117 12.48 -29.03 7.67
N ASN A 118 13.14 -27.90 7.92
CA ASN A 118 14.46 -27.58 7.37
C ASN A 118 15.15 -26.64 8.38
N GLN A 119 15.68 -27.23 9.45
CA GLN A 119 16.86 -26.73 10.16
C GLN A 119 18.07 -27.32 9.44
N GLU A 120 19.21 -26.60 9.49
CA GLU A 120 20.48 -26.84 8.77
C GLU A 120 20.44 -26.19 7.36
N ASP A 121 21.13 -25.09 7.01
CA ASP A 121 22.38 -24.49 7.51
C ASP A 121 22.44 -22.96 7.25
N GLU A 122 23.47 -22.33 7.82
CA GLU A 122 23.84 -20.90 7.85
C GLU A 122 23.21 -20.03 8.96
N GLU A 123 23.99 -20.01 10.04
CA GLU A 123 23.93 -19.26 11.29
C GLU A 123 24.19 -17.76 11.04
N GLY A 124 23.19 -17.09 10.50
CA GLY A 124 22.96 -15.66 10.68
C GLY A 124 21.56 -15.51 11.26
N ASP A 125 21.35 -14.58 12.18
CA ASP A 125 20.10 -14.34 12.90
C ASP A 125 18.96 -13.97 11.93
N LYS A 126 18.37 -14.97 11.27
CA LYS A 126 17.34 -14.82 10.24
C LYS A 126 16.04 -14.46 10.96
N ARG A 127 15.71 -13.16 10.99
CA ARG A 127 14.45 -12.65 11.54
C ARG A 127 13.27 -13.42 10.95
N ASN A 128 12.27 -13.75 11.78
CA ASN A 128 11.03 -14.35 11.31
C ASN A 128 10.16 -13.27 10.63
N PRO A 129 9.38 -13.59 9.57
CA PRO A 129 8.39 -12.66 9.02
C PRO A 129 7.52 -11.95 10.07
N ARG A 130 7.19 -12.58 11.21
CA ARG A 130 6.48 -11.88 12.31
C ARG A 130 7.28 -10.75 12.95
N ASP A 131 8.59 -10.93 13.09
CA ASP A 131 9.50 -9.94 13.66
C ASP A 131 9.83 -8.81 12.67
N MET A 132 9.60 -9.08 11.38
CA MET A 132 9.71 -8.09 10.32
C MET A 132 8.49 -7.19 10.22
N LEU A 133 7.40 -7.41 10.97
CA LEU A 133 6.23 -6.54 10.90
C LEU A 133 6.58 -5.11 11.32
N TYR A 134 6.05 -4.14 10.56
CA TYR A 134 6.10 -2.74 10.97
C TYR A 134 5.46 -2.56 12.36
N PRO A 135 5.95 -1.61 13.19
CA PRO A 135 5.52 -1.44 14.58
C PRO A 135 4.00 -1.39 14.77
N GLU A 136 3.27 -0.72 13.87
CA GLU A 136 1.81 -0.59 13.90
C GLU A 136 1.04 -1.92 13.77
N PHE A 137 1.69 -2.97 13.25
CA PHE A 137 1.12 -4.31 13.10
C PHE A 137 1.64 -5.30 14.14
N ARG A 138 2.60 -4.90 14.97
CA ARG A 138 3.10 -5.77 16.06
C ARG A 138 2.00 -6.00 17.09
N GLY A 139 1.85 -7.25 17.53
CA GLY A 139 0.76 -7.66 18.43
C GLY A 139 -0.58 -7.94 17.73
N LYS A 140 -0.69 -7.67 16.42
CA LYS A 140 -1.81 -8.15 15.60
C LYS A 140 -1.50 -9.54 15.04
N THR A 141 -2.54 -10.26 14.72
CA THR A 141 -2.43 -11.45 13.87
C THR A 141 -2.13 -11.03 12.43
N PHE A 142 -1.56 -11.94 11.64
CA PHE A 142 -1.24 -11.67 10.24
C PHE A 142 -2.48 -11.28 9.43
N TRP A 143 -3.61 -11.94 9.69
CA TRP A 143 -4.85 -11.67 8.97
C TRP A 143 -5.45 -10.33 9.36
N GLU A 144 -5.42 -9.91 10.63
CA GLU A 144 -5.86 -8.57 11.06
C GLU A 144 -5.03 -7.47 10.40
N ALA A 145 -3.71 -7.67 10.30
CA ALA A 145 -2.84 -6.70 9.65
C ALA A 145 -3.14 -6.59 8.15
N VAL A 146 -3.41 -7.71 7.47
CA VAL A 146 -3.82 -7.73 6.06
C VAL A 146 -5.19 -7.08 5.87
N GLU A 147 -6.17 -7.35 6.73
CA GLU A 147 -7.49 -6.71 6.70
C GLU A 147 -7.38 -5.18 6.81
N ILE A 148 -6.61 -4.68 7.79
CA ILE A 148 -6.35 -3.24 7.94
C ILE A 148 -5.71 -2.65 6.67
N ILE A 149 -4.75 -3.36 6.06
CA ILE A 149 -4.15 -2.89 4.81
C ILE A 149 -5.20 -2.82 3.73
N LEU A 150 -5.98 -3.87 3.49
CA LEU A 150 -6.95 -3.92 2.40
C LEU A 150 -8.12 -2.93 2.58
N ASP A 151 -8.55 -2.69 3.81
CA ASP A 151 -9.64 -1.73 4.11
C ASP A 151 -9.22 -0.28 3.87
N ASN A 152 -7.92 0.02 3.92
CA ASN A 152 -7.40 1.36 3.64
C ASN A 152 -7.26 1.68 2.15
N PHE A 153 -7.59 0.75 1.24
CA PHE A 153 -7.52 0.97 -0.20
C PHE A 153 -8.90 0.96 -0.84
N ALA A 154 -9.14 1.98 -1.66
CA ALA A 154 -10.32 2.04 -2.52
C ALA A 154 -10.23 1.14 -3.76
N ALA A 155 -9.04 0.61 -4.07
CA ALA A 155 -8.77 -0.19 -5.25
C ALA A 155 -8.07 -1.51 -4.88
N PRO A 156 -8.17 -2.55 -5.73
CA PRO A 156 -7.45 -3.80 -5.51
C PRO A 156 -5.94 -3.61 -5.45
N VAL A 157 -5.32 -4.33 -4.52
CA VAL A 157 -3.91 -4.20 -4.17
C VAL A 157 -3.18 -5.47 -4.56
N ASN A 158 -2.01 -5.32 -5.18
CA ASN A 158 -1.17 -6.47 -5.51
C ASN A 158 -0.35 -6.95 -4.29
N ARG A 159 0.19 -8.16 -4.39
CA ARG A 159 0.94 -8.79 -3.31
C ARG A 159 2.15 -7.97 -2.87
N GLU A 160 2.91 -7.44 -3.81
CA GLU A 160 4.12 -6.65 -3.57
C GLU A 160 3.80 -5.35 -2.79
N GLN A 161 2.68 -4.71 -3.10
CA GLN A 161 2.18 -3.53 -2.40
C GLN A 161 1.75 -3.84 -0.96
N ILE A 162 1.23 -5.04 -0.71
CA ILE A 162 0.88 -5.50 0.64
C ILE A 162 2.17 -5.84 1.41
N VAL A 163 3.14 -6.55 0.79
CA VAL A 163 4.44 -6.87 1.43
C VAL A 163 5.14 -5.60 1.89
N SER A 164 5.28 -4.60 1.01
CA SER A 164 5.99 -3.34 1.30
C SER A 164 5.32 -2.49 2.39
N ARG A 165 4.05 -2.73 2.70
CA ARG A 165 3.31 -2.06 3.78
C ARG A 165 3.26 -2.86 5.06
N LEU A 166 3.38 -4.17 4.98
CA LEU A 166 3.26 -5.06 6.11
C LEU A 166 4.62 -5.34 6.79
N PHE A 167 5.69 -5.43 5.99
CA PHE A 167 7.01 -5.84 6.46
C PHE A 167 8.09 -4.77 6.26
N ASP A 168 8.93 -4.62 7.29
CA ASP A 168 10.22 -3.94 7.34
C ASP A 168 11.36 -4.95 7.08
N ALA A 169 11.35 -5.53 5.87
CA ALA A 169 12.43 -6.40 5.41
C ALA A 169 13.68 -5.57 5.09
N LYS A 170 14.84 -6.01 5.57
CA LYS A 170 16.14 -5.31 5.45
C LYS A 170 17.06 -5.91 4.38
N SER A 171 16.70 -7.07 3.84
CA SER A 171 17.43 -7.78 2.78
C SER A 171 16.47 -8.49 1.82
N ASP A 172 16.96 -8.86 0.64
CA ASP A 172 16.21 -9.60 -0.37
C ASP A 172 15.72 -10.96 0.15
N ASP A 173 16.54 -11.65 0.94
CA ASP A 173 16.18 -12.90 1.58
C ASP A 173 15.01 -12.73 2.57
N GLU A 174 15.04 -11.66 3.37
CA GLU A 174 13.94 -11.33 4.25
C GLU A 174 12.68 -10.98 3.47
N GLN A 175 12.81 -10.23 2.37
CA GLN A 175 11.69 -9.86 1.50
C GLN A 175 11.07 -11.11 0.84
N LEU A 176 11.89 -12.07 0.39
CA LEU A 176 11.44 -13.34 -0.16
C LEU A 176 10.68 -14.16 0.89
N ARG A 177 11.23 -14.28 2.11
CA ARG A 177 10.57 -14.98 3.23
C ARG A 177 9.23 -14.33 3.59
N ALA A 178 9.20 -13.00 3.70
CA ALA A 178 8.00 -12.24 4.00
C ALA A 178 6.92 -12.42 2.91
N LYS A 179 7.32 -12.34 1.63
CA LYS A 179 6.43 -12.59 0.49
C LYS A 179 5.85 -14.01 0.51
N ASN A 180 6.66 -15.03 0.80
CA ASN A 180 6.18 -16.41 0.87
C ASN A 180 5.18 -16.61 2.02
N SER A 181 5.48 -16.05 3.20
CA SER A 181 4.55 -16.09 4.34
C SER A 181 3.23 -15.40 4.03
N LEU A 182 3.27 -14.21 3.44
CA LEU A 182 2.06 -13.46 3.06
C LEU A 182 1.26 -14.18 1.98
N SER A 183 1.94 -14.85 1.04
CA SER A 183 1.30 -15.57 -0.06
C SER A 183 0.33 -16.63 0.42
N THR A 184 0.74 -17.40 1.42
CA THR A 184 -0.08 -18.43 2.04
C THR A 184 -1.27 -17.82 2.77
N GLU A 185 -1.04 -16.74 3.52
CA GLU A 185 -2.10 -16.04 4.25
C GLU A 185 -3.15 -15.43 3.32
N LEU A 186 -2.73 -14.70 2.27
CA LEU A 186 -3.62 -14.10 1.28
C LEU A 186 -4.53 -15.13 0.61
N ARG A 187 -3.99 -16.31 0.28
CA ARG A 187 -4.77 -17.42 -0.28
C ARG A 187 -5.75 -17.98 0.74
N ARG A 188 -5.30 -18.21 1.97
CA ARG A 188 -6.15 -18.73 3.06
C ARG A 188 -7.30 -17.79 3.38
N GLY A 189 -7.03 -16.51 3.63
CA GLY A 189 -8.08 -15.56 3.97
C GLY A 189 -9.05 -15.28 2.82
N ALA A 190 -8.62 -15.38 1.56
CA ALA A 190 -9.55 -15.35 0.44
C ALA A 190 -10.49 -16.58 0.42
N LYS A 191 -9.98 -17.78 0.72
CA LYS A 191 -10.78 -19.00 0.85
C LYS A 191 -11.75 -18.93 2.04
N GLU A 192 -11.34 -18.30 3.13
CA GLU A 192 -12.16 -18.07 4.33
C GLU A 192 -13.14 -16.90 4.20
N GLY A 193 -13.12 -16.17 3.07
CA GLY A 193 -14.03 -15.05 2.82
C GLY A 193 -13.70 -13.77 3.61
N ARG A 194 -12.46 -13.60 4.07
CA ARG A 194 -11.99 -12.39 4.79
C ARG A 194 -11.76 -11.20 3.86
N TRP A 195 -11.39 -11.48 2.61
CA TRP A 195 -11.20 -10.51 1.55
C TRP A 195 -11.48 -11.15 0.18
N LYS A 196 -11.63 -10.31 -0.84
CA LYS A 196 -11.88 -10.72 -2.22
C LYS A 196 -10.57 -10.89 -2.98
N LYS A 197 -10.50 -11.94 -3.79
CA LYS A 197 -9.48 -12.09 -4.84
C LYS A 197 -10.11 -11.68 -6.16
N VAL A 198 -9.73 -10.52 -6.69
CA VAL A 198 -10.33 -9.94 -7.90
C VAL A 198 -9.56 -10.27 -9.17
N GLY A 199 -8.34 -10.80 -9.05
CA GLY A 199 -7.51 -11.13 -10.21
C GLY A 199 -6.24 -11.89 -9.84
N ARG A 200 -5.37 -12.11 -10.82
CA ARG A 200 -4.08 -12.80 -10.58
C ARG A 200 -3.21 -11.95 -9.65
N GLY A 201 -3.14 -12.36 -8.38
CA GLY A 201 -2.33 -11.68 -7.37
C GLY A 201 -2.91 -10.36 -6.87
N LEU A 202 -4.17 -10.05 -7.18
CA LEU A 202 -4.88 -8.86 -6.75
C LEU A 202 -5.92 -9.21 -5.68
N PHE A 203 -5.91 -8.45 -4.59
CA PHE A 203 -6.76 -8.65 -3.43
C PHE A 203 -7.42 -7.32 -3.04
N ALA A 204 -8.65 -7.38 -2.57
CA ALA A 204 -9.41 -6.21 -2.16
C ALA A 204 -10.22 -6.50 -0.90
N SER A 205 -10.55 -5.46 -0.12
CA SER A 205 -11.49 -5.59 0.99
C SER A 205 -12.82 -6.16 0.53
N ASN A 206 -13.54 -6.84 1.41
CA ASN A 206 -14.91 -7.28 1.11
C ASN A 206 -15.87 -6.12 0.82
N SER A 207 -15.56 -4.93 1.34
CA SER A 207 -16.29 -3.68 1.08
C SER A 207 -16.08 -3.13 -0.33
N PHE A 208 -15.05 -3.60 -1.05
CA PHE A 208 -14.78 -3.19 -2.43
C PHE A 208 -15.95 -3.57 -3.33
N GLN A 209 -16.51 -2.58 -4.01
CA GLN A 209 -17.49 -2.73 -5.08
C GLN A 209 -16.75 -2.64 -6.41
N GLU A 210 -16.77 -3.71 -7.18
CA GLU A 210 -16.27 -3.72 -8.54
C GLU A 210 -17.23 -2.87 -9.37
N GLU A 211 -16.77 -1.75 -9.92
CA GLU A 211 -17.56 -1.00 -10.90
C GLU A 211 -17.73 -1.90 -12.13
N VAL A 212 -18.90 -2.55 -12.21
CA VAL A 212 -19.33 -3.22 -13.43
C VAL A 212 -19.65 -2.12 -14.43
N THR A 213 -18.68 -1.74 -15.26
CA THR A 213 -18.98 -1.01 -16.48
C THR A 213 -19.69 -1.99 -17.40
N ASP A 214 -21.01 -2.02 -17.34
CA ASP A 214 -21.83 -2.61 -18.40
C ASP A 214 -21.51 -1.84 -19.68
N GLU A 215 -20.61 -2.38 -20.50
CA GLU A 215 -20.51 -1.97 -21.90
C GLU A 215 -21.84 -2.32 -22.55
N ILE A 216 -22.70 -1.30 -22.64
CA ILE A 216 -23.92 -1.27 -23.44
C ILE A 216 -23.48 -1.48 -24.90
N ASN A 217 -23.44 -2.73 -25.33
CA ASN A 217 -23.46 -3.07 -26.75
C ASN A 217 -24.87 -2.80 -27.27
N ASN A 218 -25.04 -1.67 -27.95
CA ASN A 218 -26.22 -1.34 -28.75
C ASN A 218 -25.79 -1.18 -30.21
#